data_AF-A0A9E0HCI7-F1
#
_entry.id   AF-A0A9E0HCI7-F1
#
_cell.length_a   1.000
_cell.length_b   1.000
_cell.length_c   1.000
_cell.angle_alpha   90.00
_cell.angle_beta   90.00
_cell.angle_gamma   90.00
#
_symmetry.space_group_name_H-M   'P 1'
#
loop_
_entity.id
_entity.type
_entity.pdbx_description
1 polymer ?
#
loop_
_entity_poly.entity_id
_entity_poly.type
_entity_poly.pdbx_seq_one_letter_code
_entity_poly.pdbx_strand_id
1 'polypeptide(L)'
;MTRLGPFVLVLVVALGCGDKPAARAPDNRDNPPIQTELERRRDAACESLAPRLTDCAIADARATMSPDELAKLDLEKTAPVHTQKFLESCKAQTLSSRQVRVYEVCQREESDCEPLIACLDNASPQRP
;
A
#
# COMPACT_ATOMS: atom_id res chain seq x y z
N MET A 1 9.70 56.79 45.63
CA MET A 1 8.36 56.56 46.19
C MET A 1 8.05 55.07 46.09
N THR A 2 7.89 54.46 47.25
CA THR A 2 7.68 53.05 47.58
C THR A 2 6.28 52.57 47.18
N ARG A 3 6.13 51.29 46.81
CA ARG A 3 5.15 50.36 47.42
C ARG A 3 5.34 48.92 46.91
N LEU A 4 5.88 48.09 47.80
CA LEU A 4 5.77 46.64 47.80
C LEU A 4 4.34 46.22 48.16
N GLY A 5 3.81 45.19 47.51
CA GLY A 5 2.57 44.51 47.85
C GLY A 5 2.74 43.00 47.70
N PRO A 6 2.37 42.17 48.70
CA PRO A 6 2.69 40.75 48.75
C PRO A 6 1.57 39.91 48.13
N PHE A 7 1.90 38.97 47.23
CA PHE A 7 0.98 37.89 46.86
C PHE A 7 1.43 36.59 47.52
N VAL A 8 0.56 36.13 48.40
CA VAL A 8 0.67 34.95 49.24
C VAL A 8 0.57 33.69 48.38
N LEU A 9 1.58 32.84 48.50
CA LEU A 9 1.66 31.51 47.90
C LEU A 9 0.85 30.54 48.79
N VAL A 10 -0.27 30.02 48.28
CA VAL A 10 -0.99 28.90 48.91
C VAL A 10 -0.82 27.70 47.99
N LEU A 11 0.04 26.77 48.39
CA LEU A 11 0.25 25.50 47.71
C LEU A 11 -0.24 24.38 48.64
N VAL A 12 -1.47 23.91 48.36
CA VAL A 12 -2.05 22.71 48.95
C VAL A 12 -2.09 21.66 47.85
N VAL A 13 -1.27 20.60 47.94
CA VAL A 13 -1.60 19.30 47.32
C VAL A 13 -1.12 18.19 48.25
N ALA A 14 -2.07 17.31 48.55
CA ALA A 14 -1.95 16.16 49.44
C ALA A 14 -1.47 14.89 48.70
N LEU A 15 -0.83 14.01 49.48
CA LEU A 15 -0.92 12.53 49.48
C LEU A 15 -0.94 11.75 48.15
N GLY A 16 0.19 11.06 47.91
CA GLY A 16 0.21 9.61 47.69
C GLY A 16 0.26 9.10 46.25
N CYS A 17 1.32 8.35 45.90
CA CYS A 17 1.27 7.02 45.28
C CYS A 17 2.67 6.45 44.99
N GLY A 18 2.95 5.30 45.59
CA GLY A 18 3.84 4.21 45.15
C GLY A 18 5.06 4.53 44.28
N ASP A 19 6.23 4.49 44.90
CA ASP A 19 7.51 4.22 44.24
C ASP A 19 7.49 2.81 43.63
N LYS A 20 7.06 2.71 42.38
CA LYS A 20 7.46 1.63 41.47
C LYS A 20 8.46 2.25 40.50
N PRO A 21 9.71 1.77 40.41
CA PRO A 21 10.61 2.24 39.38
C PRO A 21 9.94 1.97 38.03
N ALA A 22 9.72 3.04 37.27
CA ALA A 22 9.26 2.95 35.90
C ALA A 22 10.26 2.08 35.14
N ALA A 23 9.85 0.85 34.83
CA ALA A 23 10.55 0.03 33.86
C ALA A 23 10.66 0.88 32.58
N ARG A 24 11.89 1.18 32.16
CA ARG A 24 12.13 1.79 30.85
C ARG A 24 11.44 0.90 29.82
N ALA A 25 10.41 1.43 29.17
CA ALA A 25 9.84 0.78 28.00
C ALA A 25 11.01 0.54 27.03
N PRO A 26 11.16 -0.68 26.47
CA PRO A 26 12.22 -0.95 25.51
C PRO A 26 12.09 0.05 24.36
N ASP A 27 13.21 0.71 24.04
CA ASP A 27 13.32 1.62 22.92
C ASP A 27 13.08 0.82 21.64
N ASN A 28 11.88 0.91 21.09
CA ASN A 28 11.40 0.10 19.97
C ASN A 28 11.94 0.59 18.60
N ARG A 29 13.09 1.27 18.61
CA ARG A 29 13.70 1.91 17.42
C ARG A 29 14.36 0.94 16.44
N ASP A 30 14.50 -0.33 16.81
CA ASP A 30 15.13 -1.37 15.98
C ASP A 30 14.14 -2.41 15.42
N ASN A 31 12.83 -2.25 15.62
CA ASN A 31 11.87 -3.13 14.94
C ASN A 31 11.64 -2.61 13.51
N PRO A 32 11.93 -3.41 12.47
CA PRO A 32 11.49 -3.07 11.12
C PRO A 32 9.98 -2.83 11.15
N PRO A 33 9.46 -1.86 10.37
CA PRO A 33 8.04 -1.55 10.37
C PRO A 33 7.25 -2.83 10.13
N ILE A 34 6.45 -3.23 11.13
CA ILE A 34 5.60 -4.40 11.03
C ILE A 34 4.58 -4.08 9.94
N GLN A 35 4.73 -4.73 8.79
CA GLN A 35 3.79 -4.60 7.68
C GLN A 35 2.37 -4.92 8.18
N THR A 36 1.44 -4.02 7.89
CA THR A 36 0.03 -4.21 8.24
C THR A 36 -0.57 -5.36 7.43
N GLU A 37 -1.63 -5.98 7.95
CA GLU A 37 -2.34 -7.03 7.21
C GLU A 37 -2.92 -6.51 5.87
N LEU A 38 -3.31 -5.24 5.82
CA LEU A 38 -3.79 -4.62 4.59
C LEU A 38 -2.69 -4.51 3.53
N GLU A 39 -1.49 -4.08 3.93
CA GLU A 39 -0.33 -4.00 3.04
C GLU A 39 0.09 -5.38 2.55
N ARG A 40 0.09 -6.40 3.43
CA ARG A 40 0.39 -7.78 3.04
C ARG A 40 -0.59 -8.29 1.98
N ARG A 41 -1.89 -8.06 2.18
CA ARG A 41 -2.95 -8.46 1.23
C ARG A 41 -2.84 -7.73 -0.09
N ARG A 42 -2.60 -6.41 -0.06
CA ARG A 42 -2.30 -5.62 -1.26
C ARG A 42 -1.12 -6.22 -2.01
N ASP A 43 0.00 -6.45 -1.32
CA ASP A 43 1.24 -6.91 -1.94
C ASP A 43 1.05 -8.29 -2.58
N ALA A 44 0.35 -9.21 -1.91
CA ALA A 44 0.02 -10.52 -2.46
C ALA A 44 -0.88 -10.43 -3.71
N ALA A 45 -1.89 -9.55 -3.69
CA ALA A 45 -2.74 -9.32 -4.84
C ALA A 45 -1.95 -8.69 -6.02
N CYS A 46 -1.08 -7.73 -5.74
CA CYS A 46 -0.17 -7.14 -6.73
C CYS A 46 0.75 -8.19 -7.37
N GLU A 47 1.36 -9.06 -6.54
CA GLU A 47 2.24 -10.16 -7.00
C GLU A 47 1.54 -11.13 -7.92
N SER A 48 0.28 -11.47 -7.62
CA SER A 48 -0.52 -12.38 -8.43
C SER A 48 -1.04 -11.70 -9.72
N LEU A 49 -1.42 -10.42 -9.66
CA LEU A 49 -1.95 -9.69 -10.82
C LEU A 49 -0.87 -9.31 -11.85
N ALA A 50 0.34 -8.99 -11.41
CA ALA A 50 1.39 -8.46 -12.28
C ALA A 50 1.73 -9.34 -13.51
N PRO A 51 1.99 -10.65 -13.37
CA PRO A 51 2.25 -11.50 -14.53
C PRO A 51 1.01 -11.62 -15.41
N ARG A 52 -0.18 -11.77 -14.82
CA ARG A 52 -1.44 -11.89 -15.57
C ARG A 52 -1.74 -10.67 -16.43
N LEU A 53 -1.57 -9.47 -15.87
CA LEU A 53 -1.79 -8.22 -16.61
C LEU A 53 -0.74 -8.02 -17.71
N THR A 54 0.50 -8.48 -17.48
CA THR A 54 1.55 -8.48 -18.51
C THR A 54 1.21 -9.44 -19.65
N ASP A 55 0.76 -10.65 -19.34
CA ASP A 55 0.31 -11.62 -20.34
C ASP A 55 -0.87 -11.08 -21.15
N CYS A 56 -1.81 -10.39 -20.50
CA CYS A 56 -2.92 -9.72 -21.17
C CYS A 56 -2.46 -8.63 -22.13
N ALA A 57 -1.50 -7.79 -21.72
CA ALA A 57 -0.93 -6.78 -22.60
C ALA A 57 -0.17 -7.40 -23.80
N ILE A 58 0.51 -8.53 -23.60
CA ILE A 58 1.18 -9.27 -24.68
C ILE A 58 0.14 -9.85 -25.65
N ALA A 59 -0.94 -10.43 -25.13
CA ALA A 59 -2.01 -10.99 -25.95
C ALA A 59 -2.68 -9.89 -26.80
N ASP A 60 -2.97 -8.74 -26.21
CA ASP A 60 -3.52 -7.58 -26.90
C ASP A 60 -2.58 -7.04 -27.99
N ALA A 61 -1.27 -6.90 -27.67
CA ALA A 61 -0.28 -6.48 -28.65
C ALA A 61 -0.18 -7.45 -29.84
N ARG A 62 -0.23 -8.76 -29.59
CA ARG A 62 -0.25 -9.78 -30.64
C ARG A 62 -1.51 -9.74 -31.51
N ALA A 63 -2.64 -9.32 -30.94
CA ALA A 63 -3.92 -9.22 -31.64
C ALA A 63 -4.04 -7.93 -32.47
N THR A 64 -3.40 -6.85 -32.04
CA THR A 64 -3.64 -5.51 -32.58
C THR A 64 -2.47 -4.91 -33.36
N MET A 65 -1.24 -5.36 -33.12
CA MET A 65 -0.05 -4.81 -33.78
C MET A 65 0.37 -5.62 -35.01
N SER A 66 1.03 -4.96 -35.96
CA SER A 66 1.68 -5.65 -37.07
C SER A 66 2.89 -6.49 -36.59
N PRO A 67 3.30 -7.53 -37.34
CA PRO A 67 4.48 -8.32 -36.99
C PRO A 67 5.76 -7.49 -36.83
N ASP A 68 5.94 -6.45 -37.66
CA ASP A 68 7.11 -5.57 -37.62
C ASP A 68 7.12 -4.67 -36.38
N GLU A 69 5.95 -4.25 -35.89
CA GLU A 69 5.81 -3.49 -34.65
C GLU A 69 6.03 -4.40 -33.44
N LEU A 70 5.46 -5.60 -33.46
CA LEU A 70 5.63 -6.59 -32.41
C LEU A 70 7.09 -7.02 -32.24
N ALA A 71 7.83 -7.17 -33.36
CA ALA A 71 9.26 -7.50 -33.34
C ALA A 71 10.11 -6.39 -32.68
N LYS A 72 9.72 -5.12 -32.80
CA LYS A 72 10.43 -3.99 -32.17
C LYS A 72 10.24 -3.95 -30.65
N LEU A 73 9.18 -4.54 -30.12
CA LEU A 73 8.90 -4.53 -28.68
C LEU A 73 9.84 -5.42 -27.88
N ASP A 74 10.51 -6.40 -28.50
CA ASP A 74 11.37 -7.38 -27.82
C ASP A 74 10.69 -7.91 -26.53
N LEU A 75 9.57 -8.62 -26.71
CA LEU A 75 8.68 -9.01 -25.61
C LEU A 75 9.40 -9.79 -24.50
N GLU A 76 10.42 -10.57 -24.83
CA GLU A 76 11.22 -11.33 -23.86
C GLU A 76 11.97 -10.43 -22.89
N LYS A 77 12.46 -9.27 -23.36
CA LYS A 77 13.13 -8.29 -22.50
C LYS A 77 12.15 -7.33 -21.85
N THR A 78 11.11 -6.93 -22.57
CA THR A 78 10.20 -5.88 -22.15
C THR A 78 9.18 -6.38 -21.10
N ALA A 79 8.65 -7.59 -21.26
CA ALA A 79 7.67 -8.17 -20.33
C ALA A 79 8.13 -8.20 -18.85
N PRO A 80 9.33 -8.73 -18.49
CA PRO A 80 9.75 -8.75 -17.09
C PRO A 80 9.98 -7.35 -16.52
N VAL A 81 10.48 -6.41 -17.33
CA VAL A 81 10.68 -5.01 -16.91
C VAL A 81 9.34 -4.35 -16.60
N HIS A 82 8.33 -4.54 -17.44
CA HIS A 82 7.00 -3.98 -17.20
C HIS A 82 6.27 -4.66 -16.03
N THR A 83 6.42 -5.97 -15.88
CA THR A 83 5.92 -6.71 -14.71
C THR A 83 6.49 -6.13 -13.41
N GLN A 84 7.81 -5.94 -13.36
CA GLN A 84 8.48 -5.41 -12.17
C GLN A 84 8.06 -3.95 -11.87
N LYS A 85 8.00 -3.09 -12.90
CA LYS A 85 7.51 -1.71 -12.73
C LYS A 85 6.06 -1.66 -12.24
N PHE A 86 5.21 -2.55 -12.72
CA PHE A 86 3.85 -2.68 -12.21
C PHE A 86 3.86 -3.08 -10.73
N LEU A 87 4.67 -4.07 -10.33
CA LEU A 87 4.77 -4.50 -8.93
C LEU A 87 5.20 -3.36 -8.01
N GLU A 88 6.24 -2.62 -8.39
CA GLU A 88 6.74 -1.48 -7.63
C GLU A 88 5.65 -0.40 -7.48
N SER A 89 5.00 -0.03 -8.58
CA SER A 89 3.87 0.91 -8.60
C SER A 89 2.70 0.44 -7.73
N CYS A 90 2.27 -0.81 -7.89
CA CYS A 90 1.12 -1.39 -7.21
C CYS A 90 1.34 -1.44 -5.69
N LYS A 91 2.52 -1.87 -5.26
CA LYS A 91 2.88 -1.94 -3.83
C LYS A 91 3.11 -0.56 -3.21
N ALA A 92 3.48 0.44 -3.99
CA ALA A 92 3.59 1.82 -3.50
C ALA A 92 2.22 2.49 -3.28
N GLN A 93 1.13 1.96 -3.84
CA GLN A 93 -0.20 2.55 -3.69
C GLN A 93 -0.76 2.36 -2.29
N THR A 94 -1.36 3.43 -1.76
CA THR A 94 -2.19 3.36 -0.55
C THR A 94 -3.61 3.02 -0.97
N LEU A 95 -3.98 1.74 -0.87
CA LEU A 95 -5.31 1.24 -1.18
C LEU A 95 -6.16 1.10 0.08
N SER A 96 -7.44 1.45 -0.03
CA SER A 96 -8.43 1.11 1.00
C SER A 96 -8.73 -0.39 1.01
N SER A 97 -9.25 -0.90 2.14
CA SER A 97 -9.70 -2.31 2.25
C SER A 97 -10.66 -2.74 1.14
N ARG A 98 -11.52 -1.83 0.66
CA ARG A 98 -12.43 -2.09 -0.47
C ARG A 98 -11.65 -2.32 -1.77
N GLN A 99 -10.67 -1.48 -2.07
CA GLN A 99 -9.87 -1.58 -3.29
C GLN A 99 -9.00 -2.84 -3.30
N VAL A 100 -8.38 -3.17 -2.16
CA VAL A 100 -7.64 -4.44 -2.01
C VAL A 100 -8.57 -5.63 -2.24
N ARG A 101 -9.81 -5.58 -1.71
CA ARG A 101 -10.81 -6.64 -1.95
C ARG A 101 -11.19 -6.77 -3.42
N VAL A 102 -11.29 -5.67 -4.17
CA VAL A 102 -11.53 -5.73 -5.62
C VAL A 102 -10.40 -6.49 -6.29
N TYR A 103 -9.13 -6.16 -6.01
CA TYR A 103 -7.98 -6.86 -6.60
C TYR A 103 -8.03 -8.37 -6.30
N GLU A 104 -8.30 -8.75 -5.05
CA GLU A 104 -8.43 -10.14 -4.62
C GLU A 104 -9.59 -10.89 -5.28
N VAL A 105 -10.70 -10.21 -5.57
CA VAL A 105 -11.85 -10.81 -6.25
C VAL A 105 -11.55 -10.95 -7.74
N CYS A 106 -11.14 -9.87 -8.40
CA CYS A 106 -10.86 -9.89 -9.84
C CYS A 106 -9.81 -10.93 -10.20
N GLN A 107 -8.73 -11.05 -9.41
CA GLN A 107 -7.71 -12.07 -9.68
C GLN A 107 -8.21 -13.52 -9.56
N ARG A 108 -9.28 -13.75 -8.77
CA ARG A 108 -9.77 -15.09 -8.46
C ARG A 108 -10.90 -15.50 -9.40
N GLU A 109 -11.83 -14.59 -9.66
CA GLU A 109 -13.05 -14.87 -10.40
C GLU A 109 -12.84 -14.71 -11.91
N GLU A 110 -12.01 -13.75 -12.34
CA GLU A 110 -11.82 -13.48 -13.77
C GLU A 110 -10.63 -14.26 -14.30
N SER A 111 -10.87 -15.13 -15.29
CA SER A 111 -9.82 -15.89 -16.00
C SER A 111 -9.28 -15.13 -17.20
N ASP A 112 -10.16 -14.40 -17.88
CA ASP A 112 -9.88 -13.78 -19.19
C ASP A 112 -9.48 -12.31 -19.03
N CYS A 113 -8.74 -11.79 -20.01
CA CYS A 113 -8.11 -10.47 -19.91
C CYS A 113 -9.11 -9.32 -19.87
N GLU A 114 -10.09 -9.30 -20.76
CA GLU A 114 -11.07 -8.21 -20.83
C GLU A 114 -11.96 -8.15 -19.57
N PRO A 115 -12.54 -9.26 -19.07
CA PRO A 115 -13.24 -9.27 -17.79
C PRO A 115 -12.36 -8.89 -16.59
N LEU A 116 -11.10 -9.35 -16.57
CA LEU A 116 -10.15 -8.99 -15.51
C LEU A 116 -9.92 -7.47 -15.46
N ILE A 117 -9.63 -6.86 -16.61
CA ILE A 117 -9.38 -5.41 -16.72
C ILE A 117 -10.63 -4.64 -16.31
N ALA A 118 -11.80 -5.01 -16.84
CA ALA A 118 -13.07 -4.38 -16.48
C ALA A 118 -13.41 -4.52 -14.99
N CYS A 119 -13.08 -5.66 -14.38
CA CYS A 119 -13.25 -5.85 -12.94
C CYS A 119 -12.35 -4.91 -12.13
N LEU A 120 -11.08 -4.77 -12.53
CA LEU A 120 -10.10 -3.92 -11.84
C LEU A 120 -10.46 -2.43 -11.88
N ASP A 121 -11.20 -1.97 -12.88
CA ASP A 121 -11.70 -0.58 -12.94
C ASP A 121 -12.53 -0.20 -11.71
N ASN A 122 -13.19 -1.17 -11.05
CA ASN A 122 -13.94 -0.96 -9.80
C ASN A 122 -13.06 -0.62 -8.59
N ALA A 123 -11.73 -0.77 -8.70
CA ALA A 123 -10.78 -0.36 -7.68
C ALA A 123 -10.38 1.12 -7.81
N SER A 124 -10.78 1.81 -8.88
CA SER A 124 -10.52 3.24 -9.02
C SER A 124 -11.19 4.03 -7.89
N PRO A 125 -10.57 5.10 -7.36
CA PRO A 125 -11.24 6.01 -6.45
C PRO A 125 -12.47 6.58 -7.16
N GLN A 126 -13.65 6.47 -6.55
CA GLN A 126 -14.82 7.17 -7.09
C GLN A 126 -14.53 8.67 -6.97
N ARG A 127 -14.36 9.36 -8.11
CA ARG A 127 -14.33 10.82 -8.10
C ARG A 127 -15.71 11.31 -7.62
N PRO A 128 -15.76 12.29 -6.70
CA PRO A 128 -17.01 12.91 -6.28
C PRO A 128 -17.73 13.59 -7.45
#